data_AF-A0A7J6I586-F1
#
_entry.id   AF-A0A7J6I586-F1
#
_cell.length_a   1.000
_cell.length_b   1.000
_cell.length_c   1.000
_cell.angle_alpha   90.00
_cell.angle_beta   90.00
_cell.angle_gamma   90.00
#
_symmetry.space_group_name_H-M   'P 1'
#
loop_
_entity.id
_entity.type
_entity.pdbx_description
1 polymer ?
#
loop_
_entity_poly.entity_id
_entity_poly.type
_entity_poly.pdbx_seq_one_letter_code
_entity_poly.pdbx_strand_id
1 'polypeptide(L)'
;MSRTSKHWMLIIAMTSGRVVFLNPLKSKIPSDIAQMIKAAYANISSNAIVFGKNGPEIWTFACPKQPYNYECGYYVLTYIRDMLQHSNPIEAIKAKFGGLSQYSEDDHLLPLRQQWLNNV
;
A
#
# COMPACT_ATOMS: atom_id res chain seq x y z
N MET A 1 -12.39 11.16 24.94
CA MET A 1 -11.13 11.31 24.16
C MET A 1 -11.36 10.80 22.76
N SER A 2 -11.46 11.69 21.76
CA SER A 2 -11.69 11.30 20.36
C SER A 2 -10.43 10.66 19.77
N ARG A 3 -10.49 9.35 19.51
CA ARG A 3 -9.44 8.57 18.84
C ARG A 3 -9.32 8.96 17.36
N THR A 4 -8.64 10.05 17.04
CA THR A 4 -8.12 10.25 15.68
C THR A 4 -6.77 9.55 15.56
N SER A 5 -6.79 8.22 15.46
CA SER A 5 -5.60 7.47 15.07
C SER A 5 -5.36 7.75 13.58
N LYS A 6 -4.48 8.70 13.26
CA LYS A 6 -4.02 8.89 11.88
C LYS A 6 -3.39 7.58 11.41
N HIS A 7 -3.83 7.05 10.28
CA HIS A 7 -3.38 5.75 9.76
C HIS A 7 -2.98 5.89 8.30
N TRP A 8 -1.75 5.46 7.97
CA TRP A 8 -1.22 5.51 6.62
C TRP A 8 -1.41 4.16 5.91
N MET A 9 -1.82 4.20 4.65
CA MET A 9 -2.03 3.05 3.78
C MET A 9 -1.47 3.37 2.40
N LEU A 10 -1.19 2.33 1.60
CA LEU A 10 -0.68 2.50 0.24
C LEU A 10 -1.68 1.94 -0.78
N ILE A 11 -2.02 2.76 -1.77
CA ILE A 11 -2.85 2.40 -2.91
C ILE A 11 -2.01 2.61 -4.16
N ILE A 12 -1.86 1.57 -4.99
CA ILE A 12 -1.09 1.62 -6.23
C ILE A 12 -2.05 1.41 -7.39
N ALA A 13 -2.28 2.46 -8.15
CA ALA A 13 -3.11 2.46 -9.34
C ALA A 13 -2.26 2.15 -10.58
N MET A 14 -2.62 1.11 -11.34
CA MET A 14 -1.93 0.72 -12.56
C MET A 14 -2.76 1.11 -13.79
N THR A 15 -2.07 1.44 -14.88
CA THR A 15 -2.69 1.72 -16.19
C THR A 15 -3.43 0.50 -16.76
N SER A 16 -3.08 -0.71 -16.31
CA SER A 16 -3.77 -1.96 -16.65
C SER A 16 -5.14 -2.14 -16.00
N GLY A 17 -5.59 -1.19 -15.17
CA GLY A 17 -6.87 -1.32 -14.47
C GLY A 17 -6.83 -2.13 -13.18
N ARG A 18 -5.64 -2.50 -12.73
CA ARG A 18 -5.44 -3.13 -11.44
C ARG A 18 -5.10 -2.09 -10.38
N VAL A 19 -5.64 -2.29 -9.19
CA VAL A 19 -5.32 -1.49 -8.02
C VAL A 19 -4.80 -2.42 -6.94
N VAL A 20 -3.64 -2.11 -6.39
CA VAL A 20 -3.08 -2.83 -5.25
C VAL A 20 -3.30 -2.02 -3.99
N PHE A 21 -3.77 -2.71 -2.94
CA PHE A 21 -3.99 -2.12 -1.63
C PHE A 21 -3.12 -2.78 -0.57
N LEU A 22 -2.31 -1.98 0.13
CA LEU A 22 -1.47 -2.42 1.24
C LEU A 22 -1.79 -1.62 2.49
N ASN A 23 -1.99 -2.36 3.58
CA ASN A 23 -2.38 -1.78 4.85
C ASN A 23 -1.57 -2.43 5.98
N PRO A 24 -0.67 -1.68 6.63
CA PRO A 24 0.16 -2.18 7.72
C PRO A 24 -0.61 -2.65 8.96
N LEU A 25 -1.88 -2.27 9.12
CA LEU A 25 -2.70 -2.57 10.29
C LEU A 25 -3.75 -3.66 10.06
N LYS A 26 -4.42 -3.63 8.90
CA LYS A 26 -5.47 -4.61 8.52
C LYS A 26 -5.17 -5.15 7.14
N SER A 27 -5.68 -6.33 6.80
CA SER A 27 -5.50 -6.88 5.44
C SER A 27 -6.65 -6.57 4.48
N LYS A 28 -7.83 -6.21 5.00
CA LYS A 28 -8.99 -5.85 4.18
C LYS A 28 -9.00 -4.35 3.87
N ILE A 29 -9.35 -4.03 2.63
CA ILE A 29 -9.63 -2.67 2.19
C ILE A 29 -10.90 -2.16 2.86
N PRO A 30 -10.89 -0.95 3.44
CA PRO A 30 -12.12 -0.28 3.90
C PRO A 30 -13.11 -0.07 2.74
N SER A 31 -14.40 -0.25 2.99
CA SER A 31 -15.44 -0.21 1.94
C SER A 31 -15.57 1.17 1.27
N ASP A 32 -15.41 2.22 2.05
CA ASP A 32 -15.35 3.62 1.62
C ASP A 32 -14.18 3.87 0.66
N ILE A 33 -12.99 3.37 0.98
CA ILE A 33 -11.82 3.45 0.09
C ILE A 33 -12.05 2.65 -1.19
N ALA A 34 -12.64 1.45 -1.11
CA ALA A 34 -12.97 0.66 -2.29
C ALA A 34 -13.98 1.37 -3.20
N GLN A 35 -14.99 2.03 -2.62
CA GLN A 35 -15.97 2.82 -3.36
C GLN A 35 -15.34 4.06 -4.01
N MET A 36 -14.47 4.76 -3.28
CA MET A 36 -13.70 5.91 -3.79
C MET A 36 -12.86 5.52 -5.00
N ILE A 37 -12.14 4.38 -4.96
CA ILE A 37 -11.36 3.88 -6.09
C ILE A 37 -12.26 3.61 -7.30
N LYS A 38 -13.38 2.90 -7.11
CA LYS A 38 -14.33 2.61 -8.19
C LYS A 38 -14.90 3.89 -8.82
N ALA A 39 -15.25 4.87 -8.00
CA ALA A 39 -15.75 6.17 -8.46
C ALA A 39 -14.67 6.95 -9.22
N ALA A 40 -13.43 6.99 -8.72
CA ALA A 40 -12.32 7.66 -9.40
C ALA A 40 -12.07 7.06 -10.80
N TYR A 41 -12.01 5.73 -10.89
CA TYR A 41 -11.82 5.04 -12.16
C TYR A 41 -13.00 5.23 -13.13
N ALA A 42 -14.24 5.24 -12.64
CA ALA A 42 -15.42 5.54 -13.46
C ALA A 42 -15.39 6.95 -14.06
N ASN A 43 -14.88 7.94 -13.32
CA ASN A 43 -14.74 9.32 -13.80
C ASN A 43 -13.58 9.49 -14.79
N ILE A 44 -12.49 8.73 -14.63
CA ILE A 44 -11.36 8.76 -15.56
C ILE A 44 -11.69 8.01 -16.86
N SER A 45 -12.55 6.98 -16.79
CA SER A 45 -12.96 6.20 -17.96
C SER A 45 -14.15 6.82 -18.70
N SER A 46 -13.90 7.82 -19.55
CA SER A 46 -14.72 7.97 -20.77
C SER A 46 -14.48 6.83 -21.77
N ASN A 47 -13.42 6.03 -21.57
CA ASN A 47 -13.13 4.79 -22.30
C ASN A 47 -13.38 3.56 -21.42
N ALA A 48 -14.61 3.02 -21.46
CA ALA A 48 -15.01 1.74 -20.84
C ALA A 48 -14.16 0.51 -21.27
N ILE A 49 -13.24 0.71 -22.22
CA ILE A 49 -12.36 -0.30 -22.82
C ILE A 49 -11.28 -0.77 -21.84
N VAL A 50 -10.82 0.06 -20.89
CA VAL A 50 -9.66 -0.27 -20.05
C VAL A 50 -10.02 -1.11 -18.82
N PHE A 51 -11.21 -0.91 -18.24
CA PHE A 51 -11.57 -1.50 -16.94
C PHE A 51 -12.76 -2.49 -17.01
N GLY A 52 -13.45 -2.56 -18.15
CA GLY A 52 -14.67 -3.35 -18.28
C GLY A 52 -15.84 -2.85 -17.42
N LYS A 53 -16.98 -3.54 -17.47
CA LYS A 53 -18.22 -3.13 -16.77
C LYS A 53 -18.14 -3.20 -15.24
N ASN A 54 -17.18 -3.96 -14.71
CA ASN A 54 -17.06 -4.22 -13.27
C ASN A 54 -16.14 -3.21 -12.55
N GLY A 55 -15.52 -2.28 -13.29
CA GLY A 55 -14.54 -1.34 -12.76
C GLY A 55 -13.17 -1.98 -12.51
N PRO A 56 -12.25 -1.27 -11.84
CA PRO A 56 -10.90 -1.77 -11.61
C PRO A 56 -10.88 -3.02 -10.74
N GLU A 57 -9.97 -3.94 -11.06
CA GLU A 57 -9.72 -5.12 -10.24
C GLU A 57 -8.87 -4.72 -9.03
N ILE A 58 -9.41 -4.86 -7.82
CA ILE A 58 -8.71 -4.51 -6.58
C ILE A 58 -8.04 -5.76 -6.02
N TRP A 59 -6.71 -5.76 -5.99
CA TRP A 59 -5.87 -6.81 -5.42
C TRP A 59 -5.46 -6.45 -3.99
N THR A 60 -5.72 -7.37 -3.08
CA THR A 60 -5.18 -7.35 -1.72
C THR A 60 -4.26 -8.55 -1.54
N PHE A 61 -3.03 -8.32 -1.10
CA PHE A 61 -2.11 -9.39 -0.72
C PHE A 61 -1.61 -9.22 0.71
N ALA A 62 -1.08 -10.31 1.27
CA ALA A 62 -0.40 -10.26 2.56
C ALA A 62 0.74 -9.23 2.50
N CYS A 63 0.89 -8.46 3.57
CA CYS A 63 1.95 -7.47 3.73
C CYS A 63 2.39 -7.44 5.20
N PRO A 64 3.68 -7.13 5.48
CA PRO A 64 4.21 -7.02 6.83
C PRO A 64 3.35 -6.09 7.68
N LYS A 65 3.01 -6.50 8.90
CA LYS A 65 2.16 -5.75 9.81
C LYS A 65 2.99 -4.98 10.83
N GLN A 66 2.47 -3.82 11.22
CA GLN A 66 3.06 -3.00 12.28
C GLN A 66 2.72 -3.61 13.65
N PRO A 67 3.67 -3.64 14.60
CA PRO A 67 3.41 -4.11 15.95
C PRO A 67 2.66 -3.07 16.79
N TYR A 68 2.90 -1.77 16.56
CA TYR A 68 2.30 -0.68 17.33
C TYR A 68 1.46 0.26 16.46
N ASN A 69 0.90 1.33 17.03
CA ASN A 69 -0.06 2.19 16.35
C ASN A 69 0.57 3.40 15.62
N TYR A 70 1.89 3.54 15.62
CA TYR A 70 2.57 4.75 15.15
C TYR A 70 3.52 4.51 13.96
N GLU A 71 3.83 3.27 13.56
CA GLU A 71 4.78 3.03 12.46
C GLU A 71 4.16 2.96 11.06
N CYS A 72 2.84 3.12 10.92
CA CYS A 72 2.15 2.96 9.62
C CYS A 72 2.80 3.74 8.48
N GLY A 73 3.26 4.97 8.72
CA GLY A 73 3.98 5.77 7.73
C GLY A 73 5.31 5.15 7.31
N TYR A 74 6.11 4.67 8.28
CA TYR A 74 7.39 4.01 7.99
C TYR A 74 7.20 2.71 7.22
N TYR A 75 6.15 1.94 7.52
CA TYR A 75 5.81 0.74 6.75
C TYR A 75 5.46 1.08 5.31
N VAL A 76 4.60 2.09 5.07
CA VAL A 76 4.26 2.55 3.72
C VAL A 76 5.50 2.96 2.94
N LEU A 77 6.40 3.74 3.55
CA LEU A 77 7.65 4.14 2.92
C LEU A 77 8.58 2.95 2.64
N THR A 78 8.62 1.98 3.55
CA THR A 78 9.41 0.75 3.39
C THR A 78 8.86 -0.11 2.24
N TYR A 79 7.53 -0.24 2.10
CA TYR A 79 6.92 -0.91 0.95
C TYR A 79 7.32 -0.24 -0.37
N ILE A 80 7.30 1.10 -0.41
CA ILE A 80 7.70 1.87 -1.60
C ILE A 80 9.17 1.64 -1.92
N ARG A 81 10.05 1.72 -0.92
CA ARG A 81 11.49 1.45 -1.09
C ARG A 81 11.73 0.05 -1.65
N ASP A 82 11.09 -0.96 -1.05
CA ASP A 82 11.22 -2.35 -1.48
C ASP A 82 10.73 -2.53 -2.94
N MET A 83 9.64 -1.86 -3.34
CA MET A 83 9.14 -1.89 -4.71
C MET A 83 10.12 -1.29 -5.73
N LEU A 84 10.71 -0.14 -5.41
CA LEU A 84 11.57 0.62 -6.34
C LEU A 84 12.90 -0.07 -6.66
N GLN A 85 13.24 -1.15 -5.93
CA GLN A 85 14.44 -1.95 -6.17
C GLN A 85 14.27 -2.99 -7.29
N HIS A 86 13.07 -3.11 -7.87
CA HIS A 86 12.74 -4.17 -8.82
C HIS A 86 12.14 -3.62 -10.12
N SER A 87 12.46 -4.26 -11.24
CA SER A 87 11.87 -3.96 -12.55
C SER A 87 10.41 -4.39 -12.68
N ASN A 88 9.97 -5.36 -11.86
CA ASN A 88 8.57 -5.75 -11.70
C ASN A 88 8.17 -5.60 -10.22
N PRO A 89 7.79 -4.38 -9.77
CA PRO A 89 7.59 -4.07 -8.36
C PRO A 89 6.52 -4.93 -7.69
N ILE A 90 5.40 -5.17 -8.36
CA ILE A 90 4.22 -5.83 -7.77
C ILE A 90 4.47 -7.32 -7.52
N GLU A 91 5.04 -8.04 -8.49
CA GLU A 91 5.37 -9.45 -8.28
C GLU A 91 6.49 -9.62 -7.25
N ALA A 92 7.47 -8.71 -7.24
CA ALA A 92 8.55 -8.75 -6.26
C ALA A 92 8.03 -8.60 -4.82
N ILE A 93 7.17 -7.62 -4.56
CA ILE A 93 6.61 -7.45 -3.20
C ILE A 93 5.62 -8.54 -2.83
N LYS A 94 4.84 -9.07 -3.79
CA LYS A 94 3.94 -10.20 -3.54
C LYS A 94 4.71 -11.43 -3.07
N ALA A 95 5.84 -11.72 -3.72
CA ALA A 95 6.73 -12.81 -3.31
C ALA A 95 7.39 -12.52 -1.94
N LYS A 96 7.99 -11.34 -1.76
CA LYS A 96 8.67 -10.95 -0.53
C LYS A 96 7.73 -10.98 0.68
N PHE A 97 6.53 -10.42 0.54
CA PHE A 97 5.58 -10.27 1.63
C PHE A 97 4.85 -11.57 1.98
N GLY A 98 4.81 -12.55 1.07
CA GLY A 98 4.23 -13.86 1.34
C GLY A 98 4.89 -14.59 2.52
N GLY A 99 6.16 -14.29 2.82
CA GLY A 99 6.90 -14.88 3.94
C GLY A 99 7.20 -13.93 5.09
N LEU A 100 6.83 -12.64 4.99
CA LEU A 100 7.26 -11.60 5.93
C LEU A 100 6.06 -11.06 6.72
N SER A 101 5.95 -11.48 7.99
CA SER A 101 4.88 -11.07 8.89
C SER A 101 5.03 -9.64 9.40
N GLN A 102 6.27 -9.16 9.57
CA GLN A 102 6.60 -7.87 10.18
C GLN A 102 8.01 -7.44 9.72
N TYR A 103 8.26 -6.14 9.66
CA TYR A 103 9.61 -5.61 9.48
C TYR A 103 10.37 -5.56 10.81
N SER A 104 11.66 -5.89 10.78
CA SER A 104 12.57 -5.67 11.91
C SER A 104 12.78 -4.17 12.13
N GLU A 105 12.69 -3.71 13.38
CA GLU A 105 12.89 -2.30 13.72
C GLU A 105 14.30 -1.85 13.37
N ASP A 106 15.31 -2.62 13.79
CA ASP A 106 16.72 -2.28 13.59
C ASP A 106 17.14 -2.34 12.12
N ASP A 107 16.67 -3.34 11.38
CA ASP A 107 17.14 -3.56 10.01
C ASP A 107 16.37 -2.73 8.97
N HIS A 108 15.11 -2.40 9.26
CA HIS A 108 14.23 -1.78 8.27
C HIS A 108 13.77 -0.37 8.64
N LEU A 109 13.34 -0.17 9.90
CA LEU A 109 12.66 1.06 10.31
C LEU A 109 13.64 2.13 10.79
N LEU A 110 14.60 1.79 11.65
CA LEU A 110 15.60 2.74 12.16
C LEU A 110 16.46 3.37 11.04
N PRO A 111 16.98 2.61 10.06
CA PRO A 111 17.77 3.21 8.98
C PRO A 111 16.95 4.20 8.17
N LEU A 112 15.67 3.90 7.93
CA LEU A 112 14.76 4.79 7.22
C LEU A 112 14.47 6.05 8.05
N ARG A 113 14.17 5.91 9.36
CA ARG A 113 14.00 7.05 10.27
C ARG A 113 15.22 7.98 10.24
N GLN A 114 16.42 7.40 10.37
CA GLN A 114 17.66 8.17 10.39
C GLN A 114 17.93 8.87 9.05
N GLN A 115 17.72 8.18 7.92
CA GLN A 115 17.85 8.79 6.60
C GLN A 115 16.93 10.00 6.44
N TRP A 116 15.69 9.91 6.91
CA TRP A 116 14.74 11.01 6.78
C TRP A 116 15.06 12.17 7.72
N LEU A 117 15.45 11.89 8.97
CA LEU A 117 15.84 12.93 9.94
C LEU A 117 17.13 13.67 9.52
N ASN A 118 18.05 12.99 8.83
CA ASN A 118 19.30 13.59 8.36
C ASN A 118 19.16 14.43 7.09
N ASN A 119 18.01 14.40 6.43
CA ASN A 119 17.73 15.15 5.20
C ASN A 119 16.76 16.33 5.42
N VAL A 120 16.57 16.75 6.68
CA VAL A 120 15.77 17.93 7.07
C VAL A 120 16.68 19.04 7.58
#